data_AF-A0A3N2N2F2-F1
#
_entry.id   AF-A0A3N2N2F2-F1
#
_cell.length_a   1.000
_cell.length_b   1.000
_cell.length_c   1.000
_cell.angle_alpha   90.00
_cell.angle_beta   90.00
_cell.angle_gamma   90.00
#
_symmetry.space_group_name_H-M   'P 1'
#
loop_
_entity.id
_entity.type
_entity.pdbx_description
1 polymer ?
#
loop_
_entity_poly.entity_id
_entity_poly.type
_entity_poly.pdbx_seq_one_letter_code
_entity_poly.pdbx_strand_id
1 'polypeptide(L)'
;MSHYTVCHYEKCYGPPVSYSTHIERKKADGREHVPYNIKRSDLTKHNKEFIKEAREIGRSAAIENRLDAVRHQKDADGNEYERKIRKGQICCIEIRMSASVEGMAEIIEQGRLMEWCRESIKWAQKEHGKENIVSAVLHMDEETPHLHISLVPVVSGESKKQRTTKKRAAKDKEKAEKNGEEAPKKKRRYKKKATVETLRLCADDVMTQWDLKRRQTEYAVAMAPFGLERGEEGSPAKHKDLAQYYKEQYELQRGRLDELLKELAGQEALVKEKNMEILKKDSQIREQEKELTETRGELAEKKNELVRQQQQLDKLLPLIEKAQDRFDTYTEAGEYAEGRIESAGRLLQVADSREKEVAKVEKEALERINNASISFLAKKEVERLAKENAELKLLVSGNATALERAAAATRQEKAGRDKAERELQQLKETVSGSQTALERRHPDEARLIREMVSIQITNPEWQDCILDGGVLRLKPYAFTDPATRKRIPDEYCQDTEIKVEGEGKDSFISICGKRIADFFREIWAKVAAALGLKQRQEEEKRKQQTQKPDIGQTQEPPKKSRGMRR
;
A
#
# COMPACT_ATOMS: atom_id res chain seq x y z
N MET A 1 16.49 11.07 17.79
CA MET A 1 16.05 12.25 17.01
C MET A 1 16.16 13.44 17.95
N SER A 2 16.59 14.61 17.48
CA SER A 2 16.62 15.81 18.33
C SER A 2 15.20 16.33 18.57
N HIS A 3 14.83 16.56 19.83
CA HIS A 3 13.54 17.14 20.20
C HIS A 3 13.65 18.65 20.29
N TYR A 4 12.93 19.40 19.46
CA TYR A 4 13.03 20.86 19.46
C TYR A 4 12.12 21.51 20.49
N THR A 5 12.62 22.57 21.13
CA THR A 5 11.77 23.47 21.93
C THR A 5 10.98 24.42 21.02
N VAL A 6 9.76 24.74 21.43
CA VAL A 6 8.89 25.73 20.76
C VAL A 6 8.67 26.91 21.70
N CYS A 7 9.04 28.10 21.25
CA CYS A 7 8.74 29.37 21.93
C CYS A 7 8.38 30.42 20.88
N HIS A 8 7.11 30.80 20.84
CA HIS A 8 6.58 31.69 19.81
C HIS A 8 5.84 32.88 20.43
N TYR A 9 6.10 34.08 19.92
CA TYR A 9 5.51 35.31 20.43
C TYR A 9 4.52 35.88 19.41
N GLU A 10 3.31 36.17 19.85
CA GLU A 10 2.24 36.70 19.02
C GLU A 10 1.63 37.95 19.64
N LYS A 11 1.50 39.03 18.84
CA LYS A 11 0.85 40.25 19.30
C LYS A 11 -0.67 40.04 19.31
N CYS A 12 -1.31 40.20 20.45
CA CYS A 12 -2.77 40.14 20.52
C CYS A 12 -3.37 41.47 20.05
N TYR A 13 -4.12 41.44 18.95
CA TYR A 13 -4.86 42.59 18.45
C TYR A 13 -6.33 42.52 18.89
N GLY A 14 -6.90 43.64 19.33
CA GLY A 14 -8.31 43.72 19.74
C GLY A 14 -8.54 43.49 21.24
N PRO A 15 -9.83 43.37 21.66
CA PRO A 15 -10.18 43.15 23.05
C PRO A 15 -9.68 41.78 23.54
N PRO A 16 -9.11 41.67 24.76
CA PRO A 16 -8.58 40.41 25.27
C PRO A 16 -9.61 39.27 25.39
N VAL A 17 -10.90 39.62 25.42
CA VAL A 17 -12.00 38.77 25.89
C VAL A 17 -12.24 37.51 25.05
N SER A 18 -12.21 37.60 23.71
CA SER A 18 -12.46 36.42 22.86
C SER A 18 -11.34 35.39 22.96
N TYR A 19 -10.10 35.88 23.03
CA TYR A 19 -8.92 35.03 23.17
C TYR A 19 -8.80 34.45 24.58
N SER A 20 -9.17 35.20 25.62
CA SER A 20 -9.27 34.67 26.99
C SER A 20 -10.29 33.53 27.09
N THR A 21 -11.42 33.63 26.37
CA THR A 21 -12.44 32.56 26.37
C THR A 21 -11.88 31.23 25.85
N HIS A 22 -11.02 31.29 24.84
CA HIS A 22 -10.34 30.11 24.29
C HIS A 22 -9.33 29.54 25.29
N ILE A 23 -8.50 30.37 25.93
CA ILE A 23 -7.44 29.91 26.84
C ILE A 23 -8.00 29.39 28.18
N GLU A 24 -8.94 30.12 28.77
CA GLU A 24 -9.49 29.78 30.08
C GLU A 24 -10.55 28.68 30.00
N ARG A 25 -10.96 28.32 28.77
CA ARG A 25 -12.10 27.45 28.49
C ARG A 25 -13.37 27.92 29.22
N LYS A 26 -13.53 29.23 29.37
CA LYS A 26 -14.62 29.89 30.11
C LYS A 26 -15.05 31.17 29.44
N LYS A 27 -16.36 31.39 29.35
CA LYS A 27 -16.93 32.67 28.93
C LYS A 27 -16.78 33.72 30.02
N ALA A 28 -17.01 34.98 29.66
CA ALA A 28 -17.00 36.11 30.59
C ALA A 28 -18.04 35.98 31.73
N ASP A 29 -19.11 35.19 31.52
CA ASP A 29 -20.11 34.88 32.56
C ASP A 29 -19.71 33.70 33.46
N GLY A 30 -18.50 33.18 33.32
CA GLY A 30 -17.94 32.07 34.09
C GLY A 30 -18.37 30.69 33.62
N ARG A 31 -19.25 30.57 32.62
CA ARG A 31 -19.67 29.28 32.06
C ARG A 31 -18.54 28.65 31.28
N GLU A 32 -18.40 27.34 31.38
CA GLU A 32 -17.42 26.58 30.61
C GLU A 32 -17.69 26.72 29.10
N HIS A 33 -16.62 26.88 28.35
CA HIS A 33 -16.63 26.93 26.91
C HIS A 33 -15.40 26.21 26.37
N VAL A 34 -15.63 24.99 25.92
CA VAL A 34 -14.67 24.24 25.14
C VAL A 34 -15.01 24.43 23.67
N PRO A 35 -14.08 24.98 22.86
CA PRO A 35 -14.28 25.08 21.42
C PRO A 35 -14.54 23.71 20.79
N TYR A 36 -15.38 23.65 19.76
CA TYR A 36 -15.79 22.39 19.13
C TYR A 36 -14.63 21.60 18.50
N ASN A 37 -13.51 22.26 18.19
CA ASN A 37 -12.33 21.65 17.60
C ASN A 37 -11.38 20.99 18.61
N ILE A 38 -11.70 21.06 19.91
CA ILE A 38 -10.96 20.38 20.98
C ILE A 38 -11.47 18.96 21.12
N LYS A 39 -10.71 18.00 20.56
CA LYS A 39 -11.10 16.59 20.50
C LYS A 39 -11.01 15.86 21.85
N ARG A 40 -10.15 16.33 22.77
CA ARG A 40 -9.95 15.73 24.10
C ARG A 40 -10.54 16.61 25.20
N SER A 41 -11.80 17.00 25.02
CA SER A 41 -12.52 17.87 25.96
C SER A 41 -12.60 17.28 27.38
N ASP A 42 -12.53 15.95 27.51
CA ASP A 42 -12.42 15.21 28.77
C ASP A 42 -11.15 15.56 29.57
N LEU A 43 -10.09 15.98 28.88
CA LEU A 43 -8.82 16.39 29.48
C LEU A 43 -8.81 17.88 29.90
N THR A 44 -9.86 18.65 29.58
CA THR A 44 -9.95 20.09 29.95
C THR A 44 -9.77 20.30 31.45
N LYS A 45 -10.24 19.35 32.27
CA LYS A 45 -10.05 19.35 33.74
C LYS A 45 -8.58 19.33 34.18
N HIS A 46 -7.67 18.93 33.30
CA HIS A 46 -6.23 18.92 33.55
C HIS A 46 -5.54 20.21 33.10
N ASN A 47 -6.26 21.12 32.42
CA ASN A 47 -5.75 22.45 32.13
C ASN A 47 -5.50 23.20 33.44
N LYS A 48 -4.45 24.01 33.46
CA LYS A 48 -3.98 24.62 34.71
C LYS A 48 -3.40 26.01 34.51
N GLU A 49 -4.01 26.99 35.17
CA GLU A 49 -3.46 28.32 35.35
C GLU A 49 -2.43 28.31 36.49
N PHE A 50 -1.22 28.80 36.26
CA PHE A 50 -0.11 28.81 37.21
C PHE A 50 0.02 30.13 37.97
N ILE A 51 -0.51 31.23 37.44
CA ILE A 51 -0.52 32.53 38.10
C ILE A 51 -1.72 32.62 39.04
N LYS A 52 -1.44 32.77 40.35
CA LYS A 52 -2.47 32.80 41.39
C LYS A 52 -3.51 33.91 41.16
N GLU A 53 -3.06 35.11 40.85
CA GLU A 53 -3.94 36.26 40.59
C GLU A 53 -4.91 35.95 39.44
N ALA A 54 -4.41 35.57 38.26
CA ALA A 54 -5.27 35.22 37.12
C ALA A 54 -6.21 34.04 37.40
N ARG A 55 -5.84 33.08 38.26
CA ARG A 55 -6.74 32.00 38.65
C ARG A 55 -7.96 32.51 39.43
N GLU A 56 -7.79 33.57 40.22
CA GLU A 56 -8.83 34.13 41.08
C GLU A 56 -9.72 35.12 40.33
N ILE A 57 -9.13 36.02 39.53
CA ILE A 57 -9.87 37.12 38.86
C ILE A 57 -10.07 36.91 37.36
N GLY A 58 -9.43 35.90 36.77
CA GLY A 58 -9.39 35.66 35.33
C GLY A 58 -8.30 36.46 34.61
N ARG A 59 -7.85 35.93 33.48
CA ARG A 59 -6.82 36.48 32.59
C ARG A 59 -7.14 37.89 32.12
N SER A 60 -8.37 38.15 31.71
CA SER A 60 -8.76 39.47 31.19
C SER A 60 -8.66 40.55 32.26
N ALA A 61 -9.06 40.24 33.50
CA ALA A 61 -8.93 41.17 34.63
C ALA A 61 -7.46 41.34 35.05
N ALA A 62 -6.67 40.27 35.04
CA ALA A 62 -5.24 40.35 35.35
C ALA A 62 -4.47 41.22 34.33
N ILE A 63 -4.83 41.15 33.03
CA ILE A 63 -4.31 42.06 32.01
C ILE A 63 -4.71 43.50 32.34
N GLU A 64 -5.98 43.75 32.63
CA GLU A 64 -6.48 45.11 32.92
C GLU A 64 -5.81 45.71 34.17
N ASN A 65 -5.65 44.94 35.25
CA ASN A 65 -4.91 45.36 36.46
C ASN A 65 -3.50 45.85 36.12
N ARG A 66 -2.78 45.11 35.25
CA ARG A 66 -1.43 45.51 34.85
C ARG A 66 -1.43 46.72 33.92
N LEU A 67 -2.47 46.91 33.10
CA LEU A 67 -2.64 48.10 32.27
C LEU A 67 -2.97 49.34 33.12
N ASP A 68 -3.73 49.19 34.20
CA ASP A 68 -4.09 50.27 35.12
C ASP A 68 -2.85 50.84 35.82
N ALA A 69 -1.87 50.00 36.16
CA ALA A 69 -0.56 50.46 36.64
C ALA A 69 0.19 51.35 35.62
N VAL A 70 -0.13 51.23 34.32
CA VAL A 70 0.40 52.11 33.27
C VAL A 70 -0.48 53.34 33.06
N ARG A 71 -1.80 53.25 33.26
CA ARG A 71 -2.73 54.38 33.16
C ARG A 71 -2.52 55.35 34.31
N HIS A 72 -2.53 54.86 35.53
CA HIS A 72 -2.43 55.68 36.74
C HIS A 72 -0.99 55.68 37.24
N GLN A 73 -0.27 56.77 36.97
CA GLN A 73 1.13 56.93 37.37
C GLN A 73 1.33 58.23 38.13
N LYS A 74 2.40 58.29 38.93
CA LYS A 74 2.85 59.52 39.58
C LYS A 74 3.99 60.14 38.79
N ASP A 75 4.00 61.45 38.68
CA ASP A 75 5.14 62.17 38.11
C ASP A 75 6.26 62.37 39.13
N ALA A 76 7.36 63.00 38.69
CA ALA A 76 8.51 63.26 39.57
C ALA A 76 8.18 64.18 40.76
N ASP A 77 7.10 64.94 40.66
CA ASP A 77 6.62 65.85 41.70
C ASP A 77 5.55 65.17 42.60
N GLY A 78 5.31 63.87 42.40
CA GLY A 78 4.34 63.06 43.17
C GLY A 78 2.89 63.21 42.73
N ASN A 79 2.60 64.00 41.69
CA ASN A 79 1.23 64.22 41.22
C ASN A 79 0.76 63.04 40.37
N GLU A 80 -0.46 62.57 40.65
CA GLU A 80 -1.10 61.53 39.84
C GLU A 80 -1.51 62.09 38.48
N TYR A 81 -1.24 61.31 37.44
CA TYR A 81 -1.66 61.62 36.09
C TYR A 81 -2.12 60.35 35.37
N GLU A 82 -3.08 60.54 34.45
CA GLU A 82 -3.59 59.46 33.63
C GLU A 82 -2.91 59.43 32.26
N ARG A 83 -2.33 58.27 31.91
CA ARG A 83 -1.79 57.99 30.59
C ARG A 83 -2.84 57.27 29.74
N LYS A 84 -3.32 57.96 28.71
CA LYS A 84 -4.18 57.37 27.69
C LYS A 84 -3.47 56.27 26.87
N ILE A 85 -4.01 55.05 26.93
CA ILE A 85 -3.69 53.95 26.00
C ILE A 85 -4.43 54.20 24.69
N ARG A 86 -3.74 54.09 23.56
CA ARG A 86 -4.34 54.38 22.24
C ARG A 86 -5.14 53.18 21.74
N LYS A 87 -6.19 53.45 20.97
CA LYS A 87 -6.89 52.42 20.19
C LYS A 87 -5.88 51.72 19.26
N GLY A 88 -5.79 50.39 19.34
CA GLY A 88 -4.86 49.58 18.57
C GLY A 88 -3.44 49.46 19.16
N GLN A 89 -3.19 50.03 20.35
CA GLN A 89 -1.95 49.75 21.09
C GLN A 89 -1.97 48.30 21.60
N ILE A 90 -0.84 47.59 21.45
CA ILE A 90 -0.72 46.20 21.90
C ILE A 90 -0.70 46.16 23.42
N CYS A 91 -1.76 45.60 24.00
CA CYS A 91 -1.93 45.46 25.44
C CYS A 91 -1.45 44.09 25.96
N CYS A 92 -1.39 43.08 25.09
CA CYS A 92 -0.95 41.74 25.43
C CYS A 92 -0.16 41.13 24.28
N ILE A 93 0.89 40.38 24.63
CA ILE A 93 1.63 39.49 23.76
C ILE A 93 1.42 38.10 24.33
N GLU A 94 1.02 37.17 23.48
CA GLU A 94 0.92 35.76 23.84
C GLU A 94 2.26 35.07 23.55
N ILE A 95 2.79 34.34 24.52
CA ILE A 95 3.95 33.46 24.33
C ILE A 95 3.44 32.02 24.39
N ARG A 96 3.47 31.34 23.25
CA ARG A 96 3.17 29.91 23.15
C ARG A 96 4.45 29.12 23.37
N MET A 97 4.45 28.24 24.38
CA MET A 97 5.59 27.39 24.70
C MET A 97 5.19 25.91 24.65
N SER A 98 5.99 25.09 23.98
CA SER A 98 5.79 23.63 23.87
C SER A 98 7.10 22.97 23.43
N ALA A 99 7.03 21.72 22.95
CA ALA A 99 8.10 21.03 22.26
C ALA A 99 7.54 20.25 21.06
N SER A 100 8.40 19.55 20.32
CA SER A 100 7.97 18.49 19.39
C SER A 100 7.04 17.49 20.11
N VAL A 101 6.12 16.86 19.36
CA VAL A 101 5.17 15.87 19.89
C VAL A 101 5.88 14.80 20.71
N GLU A 102 6.96 14.25 20.15
CA GLU A 102 7.77 13.20 20.79
C GLU A 102 8.48 13.71 22.05
N GLY A 103 9.02 14.92 21.99
CA GLY A 103 9.69 15.54 23.14
C GLY A 103 8.73 15.83 24.30
N MET A 104 7.50 16.28 24.01
CA MET A 104 6.47 16.44 25.05
C MET A 104 6.01 15.10 25.60
N ALA A 105 5.87 14.08 24.76
CA ALA A 105 5.52 12.73 25.20
C ALA A 105 6.58 12.17 26.17
N GLU A 106 7.86 12.32 25.85
CA GLU A 106 8.97 11.88 26.71
C GLU A 106 8.98 12.62 28.06
N ILE A 107 8.77 13.94 28.06
CA ILE A 107 8.67 14.73 29.30
C ILE A 107 7.51 14.25 30.19
N ILE A 108 6.39 13.87 29.58
CA ILE A 108 5.20 13.35 30.29
C ILE A 108 5.47 11.95 30.84
N GLU A 109 6.07 11.07 30.04
CA GLU A 109 6.43 9.70 30.43
C GLU A 109 7.41 9.70 31.62
N GLN A 110 8.36 10.66 31.62
CA GLN A 110 9.27 10.88 32.75
C GLN A 110 8.60 11.52 33.98
N GLY A 111 7.33 11.93 33.89
CA GLY A 111 6.60 12.61 34.98
C GLY A 111 7.06 14.06 35.23
N ARG A 112 7.77 14.66 34.27
CA ARG A 112 8.45 15.97 34.43
C ARG A 112 7.68 17.15 33.85
N LEU A 113 6.48 16.93 33.31
CA LEU A 113 5.66 17.99 32.70
C LEU A 113 5.46 19.21 33.62
N MET A 114 5.13 18.97 34.89
CA MET A 114 4.91 20.06 35.84
C MET A 114 6.19 20.81 36.22
N GLU A 115 7.35 20.15 36.14
CA GLU A 115 8.66 20.78 36.32
C GLU A 115 8.97 21.67 35.10
N TRP A 116 8.79 21.14 33.89
CA TRP A 116 8.93 21.87 32.64
C TRP A 116 8.06 23.14 32.64
N CYS A 117 6.78 23.03 33.00
CA CYS A 117 5.91 24.21 33.07
C CYS A 117 6.45 25.30 34.00
N ARG A 118 6.95 24.91 35.19
CA ARG A 118 7.47 25.88 36.17
C ARG A 118 8.75 26.55 35.68
N GLU A 119 9.67 25.80 35.09
CA GLU A 119 10.92 26.36 34.55
C GLU A 119 10.66 27.26 33.32
N SER A 120 9.70 26.91 32.47
CA SER A 120 9.26 27.76 31.34
C SER A 120 8.68 29.10 31.81
N ILE A 121 7.80 29.07 32.82
CA ILE A 121 7.21 30.27 33.41
C ILE A 121 8.27 31.11 34.13
N LYS A 122 9.17 30.46 34.88
CA LYS A 122 10.28 31.13 35.58
C LYS A 122 11.22 31.82 34.60
N TRP A 123 11.52 31.18 33.46
CA TRP A 123 12.28 31.81 32.39
C TRP A 123 11.55 33.04 31.83
N ALA A 124 10.24 32.94 31.55
CA ALA A 124 9.45 34.05 31.05
C ALA A 124 9.39 35.24 32.03
N GLN A 125 9.22 34.96 33.33
CA GLN A 125 9.22 35.96 34.39
C GLN A 125 10.58 36.63 34.56
N LYS A 126 11.67 35.87 34.41
CA LYS A 126 13.03 36.41 34.45
C LYS A 126 13.31 37.33 33.27
N GLU A 127 12.85 36.96 32.07
CA GLU A 127 13.10 37.72 30.84
C GLU A 127 12.26 39.00 30.76
N HIS A 128 10.99 38.95 31.15
CA HIS A 128 10.07 40.07 30.93
C HIS A 128 9.65 40.81 32.20
N GLY A 129 10.06 40.35 33.38
CA GLY A 129 9.57 40.84 34.67
C GLY A 129 8.37 40.04 35.14
N LYS A 130 8.36 39.71 36.44
CA LYS A 130 7.34 38.84 37.05
C LYS A 130 5.95 39.46 36.97
N GLU A 131 5.85 40.77 37.16
CA GLU A 131 4.63 41.56 37.10
C GLU A 131 4.07 41.74 35.69
N ASN A 132 4.87 41.45 34.66
CA ASN A 132 4.44 41.54 33.26
C ASN A 132 3.86 40.22 32.75
N ILE A 133 4.18 39.09 33.40
CA ILE A 133 3.57 37.78 33.12
C ILE A 133 2.34 37.63 33.98
N VAL A 134 1.17 37.95 33.40
CA VAL A 134 -0.09 38.06 34.15
C VAL A 134 -0.92 36.78 34.18
N SER A 135 -0.70 35.86 33.23
CA SER A 135 -1.39 34.56 33.15
C SER A 135 -0.47 33.55 32.45
N ALA A 136 -0.54 32.28 32.87
CA ALA A 136 0.19 31.17 32.29
C ALA A 136 -0.66 29.89 32.40
N VAL A 137 -1.33 29.51 31.32
CA VAL A 137 -2.26 28.38 31.27
C VAL A 137 -1.67 27.22 30.49
N LEU A 138 -1.63 26.04 31.10
CA LEU A 138 -1.34 24.78 30.43
C LEU A 138 -2.61 24.22 29.80
N HIS A 139 -2.57 23.91 28.51
CA HIS A 139 -3.57 23.11 27.81
C HIS A 139 -3.11 21.66 27.69
N MET A 140 -3.95 20.73 28.12
CA MET A 140 -3.78 19.27 28.03
C MET A 140 -4.80 18.61 27.10
N ASP A 141 -5.82 19.37 26.70
CA ASP A 141 -6.99 18.96 25.92
C ASP A 141 -6.80 19.08 24.40
N GLU A 142 -5.68 19.66 23.97
CA GLU A 142 -5.27 19.76 22.56
C GLU A 142 -4.29 18.64 22.19
N GLU A 143 -3.84 18.56 20.93
CA GLU A 143 -3.01 17.46 20.42
C GLU A 143 -1.68 17.29 21.18
N THR A 144 -0.97 18.40 21.40
CA THR A 144 0.30 18.43 22.15
C THR A 144 0.17 19.40 23.32
N PRO A 145 0.54 19.02 24.55
CA PRO A 145 0.49 19.93 25.67
C PRO A 145 1.37 21.17 25.47
N HIS A 146 0.81 22.34 25.78
CA HIS A 146 1.49 23.62 25.57
C HIS A 146 1.01 24.66 26.58
N LEU A 147 1.86 25.68 26.77
CA LEU A 147 1.59 26.81 27.62
C LEU A 147 1.19 28.03 26.80
N HIS A 148 0.14 28.67 27.27
CA HIS A 148 -0.33 29.99 26.91
C HIS A 148 0.12 31.00 27.97
N ILE A 149 1.16 31.78 27.68
CA ILE A 149 1.68 32.79 28.60
C ILE A 149 1.30 34.19 28.11
N SER A 150 0.58 34.93 28.94
CA SER A 150 0.14 36.29 28.64
C SER A 150 1.10 37.32 29.22
N LEU A 151 1.77 38.04 28.33
CA LEU A 151 2.73 39.10 28.62
C LEU A 151 2.12 40.48 28.34
N VAL A 152 2.04 41.34 29.35
CA VAL A 152 1.74 42.77 29.16
C VAL A 152 3.06 43.51 28.89
N PRO A 153 3.25 44.15 27.73
CA PRO A 153 4.55 44.68 27.32
C PRO A 153 4.86 46.04 27.97
N VAL A 154 4.90 46.08 29.31
CA VAL A 154 5.26 47.27 30.08
C VAL A 154 6.78 47.39 30.13
N VAL A 155 7.28 48.52 29.65
CA VAL A 155 8.69 48.90 29.71
C VAL A 155 8.83 50.22 30.45
N SER A 156 9.98 50.44 31.08
CA SER A 156 10.29 51.66 31.81
C SER A 156 11.13 52.63 30.96
N GLY A 157 11.10 53.92 31.31
CA GLY A 157 11.96 54.95 30.72
C GLY A 157 11.51 55.55 29.38
N GLU A 158 12.40 56.38 28.82
CA GLU A 158 12.15 57.15 27.60
C GLU A 158 11.93 56.24 26.37
N SER A 159 10.95 56.57 25.52
CA SER A 159 10.72 55.86 24.25
C SER A 159 11.87 56.07 23.26
N LYS A 160 12.07 55.12 22.33
CA LYS A 160 13.02 55.26 21.20
C LYS A 160 12.88 56.60 20.47
N LYS A 161 11.64 57.06 20.23
CA LYS A 161 11.35 58.35 19.58
C LYS A 161 11.79 59.55 20.42
N GLN A 162 11.60 59.49 21.74
CA GLN A 162 12.09 60.55 22.64
C GLN A 162 13.62 60.60 22.65
N ARG A 163 14.27 59.43 22.76
CA ARG A 163 15.74 59.32 22.72
C ARG A 163 16.32 59.87 21.42
N THR A 164 15.75 59.51 20.26
CA THR A 164 16.21 60.01 18.96
C THR A 164 15.94 61.50 18.78
N THR A 165 14.79 62.00 19.23
CA THR A 165 14.48 63.44 19.19
C THR A 165 15.43 64.24 20.08
N LYS A 166 15.76 63.73 21.28
CA LYS A 166 16.74 64.34 22.20
C LYS A 166 18.14 64.37 21.60
N LYS A 167 18.58 63.27 20.97
CA LYS A 167 19.86 63.21 20.23
C LYS A 167 19.91 64.19 19.06
N ARG A 168 18.84 64.28 18.26
CA ARG A 168 18.74 65.24 17.16
C ARG A 168 18.78 66.67 17.67
N ALA A 169 17.98 67.00 18.68
CA ALA A 169 17.97 68.33 19.28
C ALA A 169 19.32 68.71 19.93
N ALA A 170 20.06 67.75 20.50
CA ALA A 170 21.40 67.98 21.01
C ALA A 170 22.39 68.27 19.86
N LYS A 171 22.31 67.50 18.77
CA LYS A 171 23.13 67.70 17.57
C LYS A 171 22.82 69.02 16.86
N ASP A 172 21.55 69.41 16.79
CA ASP A 172 21.11 70.68 16.20
C ASP A 172 21.61 71.87 17.03
N LYS A 173 21.63 71.75 18.37
CA LYS A 173 22.23 72.75 19.26
C LYS A 173 23.73 72.87 19.09
N GLU A 174 24.44 71.75 19.08
CA GLU A 174 25.90 71.72 18.87
C GLU A 174 26.27 72.34 17.51
N LYS A 175 25.45 72.12 16.47
CA LYS A 175 25.65 72.71 15.15
C LYS A 175 25.37 74.22 15.12
N ALA A 176 24.33 74.68 15.81
CA ALA A 176 24.03 76.11 15.94
C ALA A 176 25.13 76.86 16.72
N GLU A 177 25.63 76.26 17.81
CA GLU A 177 26.76 76.79 18.61
C GLU A 177 28.06 76.88 17.80
N LYS A 178 28.35 75.88 16.95
CA LYS A 178 29.52 75.89 16.05
C LYS A 178 29.41 76.93 14.92
N ASN A 179 28.21 77.26 14.48
CA ASN A 179 27.96 78.19 13.37
C ASN A 179 27.67 79.63 13.83
N GLY A 180 27.63 79.90 15.14
CA GLY A 180 27.26 81.22 15.68
C GLY A 180 25.79 81.61 15.42
N GLU A 181 24.93 80.63 15.14
CA GLU A 181 23.51 80.84 14.82
C GLU A 181 22.63 80.71 16.08
N GLU A 182 21.52 81.46 16.13
CA GLU A 182 20.57 81.39 17.24
C GLU A 182 19.93 80.00 17.31
N ALA A 183 20.03 79.33 18.47
CA ALA A 183 19.54 77.96 18.64
C ALA A 183 18.04 77.84 18.27
N PRO A 184 17.64 76.79 17.52
CA PRO A 184 16.27 76.66 17.04
C PRO A 184 15.27 76.68 18.21
N LYS A 185 14.38 77.69 18.23
CA LYS A 185 13.38 77.89 19.29
C LYS A 185 12.52 76.63 19.42
N LYS A 186 12.52 76.02 20.61
CA LYS A 186 11.72 74.84 20.92
C LYS A 186 10.24 75.16 20.68
N LYS A 187 9.60 74.52 19.69
CA LYS A 187 8.13 74.50 19.60
C LYS A 187 7.60 73.95 20.93
N ARG A 188 6.87 74.77 21.71
CA ARG A 188 6.32 74.38 23.02
C ARG A 188 5.49 73.11 22.84
N ARG A 189 6.02 71.98 23.31
CA ARG A 189 5.25 70.74 23.45
C ARG A 189 5.24 70.40 24.93
N TYR A 190 4.08 70.64 25.54
CA TYR A 190 3.81 70.32 26.93
C TYR A 190 3.75 68.78 27.07
N LYS A 191 4.88 68.14 27.34
CA LYS A 191 4.93 66.79 27.90
C LYS A 191 6.04 66.77 28.95
N LYS A 192 5.64 66.54 30.22
CA LYS A 192 6.56 66.31 31.34
C LYS A 192 7.60 65.26 30.95
N LYS A 193 8.86 65.46 31.37
CA LYS A 193 9.99 64.59 30.99
C LYS A 193 9.75 63.19 31.59
N ALA A 194 9.81 62.16 30.76
CA ALA A 194 9.75 60.78 31.26
C ALA A 194 10.97 60.51 32.15
N THR A 195 10.73 59.98 33.35
CA THR A 195 11.77 59.48 34.26
C THR A 195 12.09 58.02 33.92
N VAL A 196 13.14 57.48 34.53
CA VAL A 196 13.49 56.06 34.40
C VAL A 196 12.35 55.16 34.90
N GLU A 197 11.63 55.60 35.93
CA GLU A 197 10.52 54.88 36.55
C GLU A 197 9.19 54.99 35.77
N THR A 198 9.12 55.88 34.78
CA THR A 198 7.89 56.06 33.99
C THR A 198 7.59 54.80 33.18
N LEU A 199 6.46 54.17 33.45
CA LEU A 199 5.98 52.97 32.76
C LEU A 199 5.29 53.33 31.44
N ARG A 200 5.47 52.49 30.42
CA ARG A 200 4.78 52.60 29.14
C ARG A 200 4.59 51.24 28.50
N LEU A 201 3.54 51.10 27.70
CA LEU A 201 3.30 49.90 26.90
C LEU A 201 4.02 50.01 25.55
N CYS A 202 4.93 49.07 25.26
CA CYS A 202 5.67 49.05 24.00
C CYS A 202 6.08 47.64 23.57
N ALA A 203 5.22 46.98 22.80
CA ALA A 203 5.52 45.68 22.21
C ALA A 203 6.75 45.71 21.27
N ASP A 204 7.04 46.83 20.59
CA ASP A 204 8.17 46.94 19.67
C ASP A 204 9.53 47.04 20.39
N ASP A 205 9.54 47.39 21.67
CA ASP A 205 10.75 47.32 22.49
C ASP A 205 10.95 45.93 23.09
N VAL A 206 9.86 45.18 23.29
CA VAL A 206 9.92 43.78 23.72
C VAL A 206 10.28 42.87 22.55
N MET A 207 9.69 43.06 21.37
CA MET A 207 9.80 42.17 20.21
C MET A 207 10.80 42.68 19.17
N THR A 208 12.00 43.09 19.61
CA THR A 208 13.06 43.40 18.63
C THR A 208 13.56 42.11 17.99
N GLN A 209 13.98 42.18 16.73
CA GLN A 209 14.50 41.01 16.01
C GLN A 209 15.69 40.37 16.75
N TRP A 210 16.57 41.19 17.34
CA TRP A 210 17.71 40.72 18.11
C TRP A 210 17.27 39.99 19.39
N ASP A 211 16.33 40.56 20.16
CA ASP A 211 15.81 39.93 21.38
C ASP A 211 15.10 38.61 21.06
N LEU A 212 14.29 38.57 20.00
CA LEU A 212 13.61 37.33 19.59
C LEU A 212 14.62 36.24 19.18
N LYS A 213 15.69 36.59 18.47
CA LYS A 213 16.76 35.64 18.11
C LYS A 213 17.49 35.13 19.36
N ARG A 214 17.85 36.04 20.29
CA ARG A 214 18.53 35.70 21.54
C ARG A 214 17.69 34.74 22.38
N ARG A 215 16.40 35.03 22.52
CA ARG A 215 15.46 34.25 23.34
C ARG A 215 15.26 32.82 22.84
N GLN A 216 15.28 32.60 21.52
CA GLN A 216 15.25 31.21 21.00
C GLN A 216 16.42 30.39 21.53
N THR A 217 17.61 30.98 21.59
CA THR A 217 18.80 30.33 22.14
C THR A 217 18.72 30.18 23.66
N GLU A 218 18.42 31.25 24.38
CA GLU A 218 18.39 31.25 25.85
C GLU A 218 17.29 30.34 26.41
N TYR A 219 16.13 30.28 25.76
CA TYR A 219 15.06 29.37 26.16
C TYR A 219 15.44 27.91 25.91
N ALA A 220 16.06 27.60 24.77
CA ALA A 220 16.57 26.25 24.52
C ALA A 220 17.61 25.80 25.56
N VAL A 221 18.51 26.70 25.98
CA VAL A 221 19.47 26.42 27.07
C VAL A 221 18.73 26.13 28.38
N ALA A 222 17.67 26.88 28.70
CA ALA A 222 16.87 26.63 29.90
C ALA A 222 16.13 25.28 29.84
N MET A 223 15.75 24.83 28.64
CA MET A 223 15.00 23.59 28.42
C MET A 223 15.88 22.36 28.13
N ALA A 224 17.19 22.54 27.97
CA ALA A 224 18.15 21.44 27.76
C ALA A 224 18.08 20.31 28.81
N PRO A 225 17.83 20.57 30.11
CA PRO A 225 17.65 19.50 31.11
C PRO A 225 16.44 18.58 30.85
N PHE A 226 15.53 18.97 29.96
CA PHE A 226 14.37 18.17 29.53
C PHE A 226 14.63 17.44 28.20
N GLY A 227 15.88 17.41 27.72
CA GLY A 227 16.24 16.78 26.44
C GLY A 227 15.84 17.61 25.22
N LEU A 228 15.49 18.89 25.41
CA LEU A 228 15.06 19.77 24.33
C LEU A 228 16.22 20.60 23.78
N GLU A 229 16.26 20.72 22.46
CA GLU A 229 17.27 21.45 21.71
C GLU A 229 16.70 22.69 21.03
N ARG A 230 17.59 23.58 20.64
CA ARG A 230 17.26 24.79 19.89
C ARG A 230 16.82 24.42 18.47
N GLY A 231 15.74 25.01 17.98
CA GLY A 231 15.40 24.96 16.57
C GLY A 231 16.51 25.51 15.67
N GLU A 232 16.43 25.24 14.37
CA GLU A 232 17.45 25.64 13.39
C GLU A 232 17.70 27.16 13.38
N GLU A 233 18.98 27.56 13.44
CA GLU A 233 19.35 28.97 13.32
C GLU A 233 19.20 29.46 11.88
N GLY A 234 18.51 30.58 11.69
CA GLY A 234 18.25 31.12 10.35
C GLY A 234 17.25 30.29 9.54
N SER A 235 16.42 29.49 10.22
CA SER A 235 15.42 28.64 9.56
C SER A 235 14.57 29.44 8.55
N PRO A 236 14.39 28.91 7.31
CA PRO A 236 13.54 29.53 6.30
C PRO A 236 12.04 29.30 6.57
N ALA A 237 11.69 28.55 7.62
CA ALA A 237 10.31 28.22 7.96
C ALA A 237 9.48 29.48 8.22
N LYS A 238 8.34 29.59 7.53
CA LYS A 238 7.34 30.63 7.80
C LYS A 238 6.32 30.07 8.79
N HIS A 239 5.94 30.89 9.77
CA HIS A 239 4.82 30.56 10.65
C HIS A 239 3.56 30.35 9.80
N LYS A 240 2.85 29.26 10.07
CA LYS A 240 1.57 28.92 9.47
C LYS A 240 0.53 28.96 10.57
N ASP A 241 -0.63 29.51 10.24
CA ASP A 241 -1.79 29.37 11.11
C ASP A 241 -2.18 27.89 11.23
N LEU A 242 -2.85 27.53 12.31
CA LEU A 242 -3.19 26.15 12.64
C LEU A 242 -4.03 25.49 11.53
N ALA A 243 -5.01 26.20 10.98
CA ALA A 243 -5.84 25.71 9.88
C ALA A 243 -5.02 25.45 8.60
N GLN A 244 -4.07 26.33 8.29
CA GLN A 244 -3.19 26.15 7.14
C GLN A 244 -2.22 24.99 7.35
N TYR A 245 -1.66 24.86 8.56
CA TYR A 245 -0.78 23.74 8.90
C TYR A 245 -1.49 22.39 8.71
N TYR A 246 -2.68 22.21 9.28
CA TYR A 246 -3.44 20.97 9.11
C TYR A 246 -3.82 20.69 7.65
N LYS A 247 -4.19 21.71 6.89
CA LYS A 247 -4.47 21.55 5.45
C LYS A 247 -3.26 21.01 4.69
N GLU A 248 -2.08 21.57 4.92
CA GLU A 248 -0.87 21.12 4.25
C GLU A 248 -0.43 19.72 4.71
N GLN A 249 -0.56 19.41 6.01
CA GLN A 249 -0.33 18.04 6.51
C GLN A 249 -1.27 17.03 5.86
N TYR A 250 -2.55 17.39 5.72
CA TYR A 250 -3.55 16.56 5.05
C TYR A 250 -3.19 16.33 3.57
N GLU A 251 -2.81 17.37 2.84
CA GLU A 251 -2.41 17.25 1.43
C GLU A 251 -1.18 16.34 1.27
N LEU A 252 -0.23 16.44 2.20
CA LEU A 252 0.98 15.62 2.22
C LEU A 252 0.68 14.15 2.56
N GLN A 253 -0.17 13.91 3.57
CA GLN A 253 -0.65 12.58 3.93
C GLN A 253 -1.45 11.95 2.79
N ARG A 254 -2.31 12.73 2.12
CA ARG A 254 -3.08 12.28 0.96
C ARG A 254 -2.17 11.90 -0.21
N GLY A 255 -1.17 12.71 -0.52
CA GLY A 255 -0.18 12.39 -1.56
C GLY A 255 0.57 11.10 -1.25
N ARG A 256 0.98 10.90 0.01
CA ARG A 256 1.63 9.66 0.46
C ARG A 256 0.70 8.46 0.35
N LEU A 257 -0.58 8.61 0.70
CA LEU A 257 -1.58 7.56 0.55
C LEU A 257 -1.79 7.20 -0.93
N ASP A 258 -1.87 8.18 -1.82
CA ASP A 258 -2.02 7.97 -3.27
C ASP A 258 -0.82 7.20 -3.86
N GLU A 259 0.41 7.50 -3.41
CA GLU A 259 1.61 6.74 -3.81
C GLU A 259 1.57 5.29 -3.34
N LEU A 260 1.18 5.06 -2.09
CA LEU A 260 1.04 3.72 -1.51
C LEU A 260 -0.02 2.88 -2.21
N LEU A 261 -1.17 3.49 -2.52
CA LEU A 261 -2.22 2.84 -3.29
C LEU A 261 -1.75 2.45 -4.70
N LYS A 262 -0.92 3.29 -5.33
CA LYS A 262 -0.33 3.00 -6.65
C LYS A 262 0.66 1.84 -6.57
N GLU A 263 1.49 1.78 -5.54
CA GLU A 263 2.42 0.67 -5.31
C GLU A 263 1.68 -0.65 -5.10
N LEU A 264 0.68 -0.66 -4.22
CA LEU A 264 -0.17 -1.83 -3.95
C LEU A 264 -0.90 -2.30 -5.22
N ALA A 265 -1.46 -1.38 -6.02
CA ALA A 265 -2.10 -1.71 -7.29
C ALA A 265 -1.13 -2.34 -8.30
N GLY A 266 0.13 -1.87 -8.33
CA GLY A 266 1.19 -2.46 -9.15
C GLY A 266 1.56 -3.88 -8.72
N GLN A 267 1.67 -4.10 -7.41
CA GLN A 267 1.92 -5.43 -6.86
C GLN A 267 0.76 -6.41 -7.15
N GLU A 268 -0.49 -5.96 -7.02
CA GLU A 268 -1.67 -6.78 -7.34
C GLU A 268 -1.73 -7.16 -8.82
N ALA A 269 -1.34 -6.25 -9.73
CA ALA A 269 -1.25 -6.53 -11.15
C ALA A 269 -0.22 -7.61 -11.47
N LEU A 270 0.94 -7.57 -10.81
CA LEU A 270 2.01 -8.54 -10.99
C LEU A 270 1.61 -9.94 -10.47
N VAL A 271 0.88 -10.00 -9.34
CA VAL A 271 0.27 -11.25 -8.83
C VAL A 271 -0.72 -11.81 -9.85
N LYS A 272 -1.59 -10.97 -10.42
CA LYS A 272 -2.57 -11.39 -11.45
C LYS A 272 -1.88 -11.93 -12.70
N GLU A 273 -0.83 -11.26 -13.18
CA GLU A 273 -0.04 -11.70 -14.33
C GLU A 273 0.59 -13.08 -14.09
N LYS A 274 1.22 -13.29 -12.92
CA LYS A 274 1.83 -14.57 -12.57
C LYS A 274 0.80 -15.70 -12.44
N ASN A 275 -0.37 -15.43 -11.88
CA ASN A 275 -1.47 -16.40 -11.83
C ASN A 275 -1.94 -16.80 -13.24
N MET A 276 -2.05 -15.83 -14.16
CA MET A 276 -2.41 -16.12 -15.56
C MET A 276 -1.33 -16.94 -16.27
N GLU A 277 -0.05 -16.68 -15.99
CA GLU A 277 1.07 -17.48 -16.50
C GLU A 277 0.96 -18.95 -16.05
N ILE A 278 0.70 -19.18 -14.76
CA ILE A 278 0.53 -20.53 -14.19
C ILE A 278 -0.66 -21.25 -14.84
N LEU A 279 -1.82 -20.59 -14.98
CA LEU A 279 -3.00 -21.18 -15.61
C LEU A 279 -2.72 -21.61 -17.06
N LYS A 280 -1.96 -20.80 -17.80
CA LYS A 280 -1.57 -21.14 -19.18
C LYS A 280 -0.67 -22.39 -19.21
N LYS A 281 0.35 -22.44 -18.34
CA LYS A 281 1.24 -23.61 -18.24
C LYS A 281 0.49 -24.86 -17.84
N ASP A 282 -0.46 -24.76 -16.90
CA ASP A 282 -1.29 -25.89 -16.47
C ASP A 282 -2.15 -26.46 -17.60
N SER A 283 -2.71 -25.60 -18.45
CA SER A 283 -3.46 -26.05 -19.62
C SER A 283 -2.57 -26.81 -20.61
N GLN A 284 -1.37 -26.29 -20.89
CA GLN A 284 -0.39 -26.93 -21.80
C GLN A 284 0.10 -28.27 -21.26
N ILE A 285 0.39 -28.36 -19.96
CA ILE A 285 0.81 -29.61 -19.32
C ILE A 285 -0.29 -30.67 -19.43
N ARG A 286 -1.56 -30.30 -19.17
CA ARG A 286 -2.69 -31.25 -19.28
C ARG A 286 -2.87 -31.80 -20.69
N GLU A 287 -2.72 -30.94 -21.70
CA GLU A 287 -2.85 -31.34 -23.10
C GLU A 287 -1.71 -32.28 -23.52
N GLN A 288 -0.46 -31.93 -23.18
CA GLN A 288 0.70 -32.79 -23.44
C GLN A 288 0.64 -34.12 -22.69
N GLU A 289 0.15 -34.13 -21.45
CA GLU A 289 -0.03 -35.38 -20.69
C GLU A 289 -1.08 -36.28 -21.31
N LYS A 290 -2.19 -35.70 -21.81
CA LYS A 290 -3.23 -36.44 -22.52
C LYS A 290 -2.66 -37.07 -23.79
N GLU A 291 -1.99 -36.28 -24.63
CA GLU A 291 -1.33 -36.79 -25.84
C GLU A 291 -0.33 -37.91 -25.52
N LEU A 292 0.52 -37.72 -24.50
CA LEU A 292 1.47 -38.74 -24.05
C LEU A 292 0.77 -40.03 -23.60
N THR A 293 -0.38 -39.95 -22.92
CA THR A 293 -1.12 -41.14 -22.50
C THR A 293 -1.73 -41.88 -23.69
N GLU A 294 -2.26 -41.16 -24.68
CA GLU A 294 -2.81 -41.73 -25.91
C GLU A 294 -1.70 -42.44 -26.71
N THR A 295 -0.58 -41.76 -26.95
CA THR A 295 0.57 -42.34 -27.69
C THR A 295 1.16 -43.55 -26.97
N ARG A 296 1.19 -43.56 -25.63
CA ARG A 296 1.62 -44.74 -24.84
C ARG A 296 0.67 -45.92 -25.01
N GLY A 297 -0.64 -45.67 -25.08
CA GLY A 297 -1.65 -46.68 -25.35
C GLY A 297 -1.43 -47.33 -26.72
N GLU A 298 -1.30 -46.50 -27.77
CA GLU A 298 -1.04 -46.98 -29.14
C GLU A 298 0.26 -47.79 -29.24
N LEU A 299 1.33 -47.31 -28.59
CA LEU A 299 2.61 -48.01 -28.59
C LEU A 299 2.52 -49.38 -27.87
N ALA A 300 1.74 -49.47 -26.80
CA ALA A 300 1.50 -50.72 -26.09
C ALA A 300 0.74 -51.73 -26.96
N GLU A 301 -0.28 -51.28 -27.71
CA GLU A 301 -1.00 -52.14 -28.66
C GLU A 301 -0.08 -52.66 -29.76
N LYS A 302 0.72 -51.79 -30.38
CA LYS A 302 1.69 -52.18 -31.42
C LYS A 302 2.74 -53.16 -30.90
N LYS A 303 3.20 -52.98 -29.66
CA LYS A 303 4.13 -53.91 -29.01
C LYS A 303 3.49 -55.28 -28.76
N ASN A 304 2.24 -55.31 -28.32
CA ASN A 304 1.50 -56.56 -28.13
C ASN A 304 1.28 -57.29 -29.46
N GLU A 305 0.99 -56.56 -30.54
CA GLU A 305 0.84 -57.15 -31.89
C GLU A 305 2.15 -57.76 -32.38
N LEU A 306 3.27 -57.06 -32.20
CA LEU A 306 4.61 -57.57 -32.52
C LEU A 306 4.94 -58.85 -31.73
N VAL A 307 4.58 -58.92 -30.45
CA VAL A 307 4.74 -60.14 -29.64
C VAL A 307 3.90 -61.30 -30.20
N ARG A 308 2.65 -61.05 -30.60
CA ARG A 308 1.79 -62.07 -31.21
C ARG A 308 2.37 -62.59 -32.53
N GLN A 309 2.82 -61.69 -33.41
CA GLN A 309 3.42 -62.07 -34.69
C GLN A 309 4.73 -62.83 -34.50
N GLN A 310 5.56 -62.45 -33.52
CA GLN A 310 6.78 -63.17 -33.18
C GLN A 310 6.48 -64.60 -32.69
N GLN A 311 5.47 -64.77 -31.82
CA GLN A 311 5.04 -66.11 -31.38
C GLN A 311 4.52 -66.97 -32.54
N GLN A 312 3.89 -66.38 -33.56
CA GLN A 312 3.49 -67.10 -34.76
C GLN A 312 4.69 -67.55 -35.59
N LEU A 313 5.67 -66.67 -35.78
CA LEU A 313 6.94 -67.01 -36.44
C LEU A 313 7.67 -68.15 -35.72
N ASP A 314 7.79 -68.08 -34.40
CA ASP A 314 8.48 -69.10 -33.58
C ASP A 314 7.80 -70.47 -33.68
N LYS A 315 6.48 -70.52 -33.96
CA LYS A 315 5.74 -71.78 -34.20
C LYS A 315 5.93 -72.30 -35.64
N LEU A 316 6.02 -71.40 -36.62
CA LEU A 316 6.12 -71.78 -38.05
C LEU A 316 7.54 -72.18 -38.45
N LEU A 317 8.57 -71.53 -37.90
CA LEU A 317 9.98 -71.83 -38.14
C LEU A 317 10.34 -73.34 -38.05
N PRO A 318 10.07 -74.03 -36.92
CA PRO A 318 10.43 -75.45 -36.79
C PRO A 318 9.59 -76.36 -37.69
N LEU A 319 8.39 -75.94 -38.11
CA LEU A 319 7.57 -76.70 -39.05
C LEU A 319 8.14 -76.63 -40.47
N ILE A 320 8.68 -75.47 -40.85
CA ILE A 320 9.35 -75.27 -42.14
C ILE A 320 10.68 -76.02 -42.16
N GLU A 321 11.50 -75.94 -41.10
CA GLU A 321 12.76 -76.71 -41.00
C GLU A 321 12.50 -78.21 -41.16
N LYS A 322 11.52 -78.77 -40.45
CA LYS A 322 11.11 -80.18 -40.62
C LYS A 322 10.55 -80.49 -42.01
N ALA A 323 9.93 -79.53 -42.68
CA ALA A 323 9.43 -79.71 -44.05
C ALA A 323 10.58 -79.66 -45.07
N GLN A 324 11.60 -78.83 -44.85
CA GLN A 324 12.82 -78.75 -45.64
C GLN A 324 13.66 -80.01 -45.48
N ASP A 325 13.93 -80.45 -44.24
CA ASP A 325 14.64 -81.71 -43.98
C ASP A 325 13.97 -82.89 -44.70
N ARG A 326 12.63 -82.95 -44.64
CA ARG A 326 11.86 -83.96 -45.39
C ARG A 326 12.03 -83.80 -46.89
N PHE A 327 11.93 -82.57 -47.42
CA PHE A 327 12.14 -82.32 -48.84
C PHE A 327 13.55 -82.71 -49.31
N ASP A 328 14.59 -82.39 -48.55
CA ASP A 328 15.98 -82.73 -48.87
C ASP A 328 16.17 -84.25 -48.89
N THR A 329 15.63 -84.98 -47.90
CA THR A 329 15.63 -86.46 -47.93
C THR A 329 14.87 -87.05 -49.12
N TYR A 330 13.82 -86.37 -49.60
CA TYR A 330 13.07 -86.81 -50.79
C TYR A 330 13.77 -86.47 -52.10
N THR A 331 14.48 -85.35 -52.18
CA THR A 331 15.32 -84.99 -53.32
C THR A 331 16.45 -86.00 -53.47
N GLU A 332 17.14 -86.34 -52.37
CA GLU A 332 18.18 -87.39 -52.35
C GLU A 332 17.63 -88.76 -52.78
N ALA A 333 16.41 -89.12 -52.32
CA ALA A 333 15.75 -90.36 -52.73
C ALA A 333 15.29 -90.33 -54.21
N GLY A 334 14.91 -89.16 -54.73
CA GLY A 334 14.56 -88.92 -56.13
C GLY A 334 15.77 -89.08 -57.05
N GLU A 335 16.90 -88.49 -56.69
CA GLU A 335 18.18 -88.64 -57.40
C GLU A 335 18.65 -90.11 -57.39
N TYR A 336 18.45 -90.83 -56.27
CA TYR A 336 18.71 -92.27 -56.18
C TYR A 336 17.76 -93.11 -57.07
N ALA A 337 16.50 -92.71 -57.19
CA ALA A 337 15.51 -93.36 -58.06
C ALA A 337 15.75 -93.07 -59.55
N GLU A 338 16.13 -91.84 -59.92
CA GLU A 338 16.55 -91.49 -61.28
C GLU A 338 17.80 -92.26 -61.70
N GLY A 339 18.81 -92.37 -60.83
CA GLY A 339 19.97 -93.24 -61.06
C GLY A 339 19.57 -94.72 -61.24
N ARG A 340 18.51 -95.17 -60.57
CA ARG A 340 17.94 -96.52 -60.77
C ARG A 340 17.15 -96.65 -62.08
N ILE A 341 16.40 -95.63 -62.49
CA ILE A 341 15.64 -95.62 -63.75
C ILE A 341 16.58 -95.57 -64.96
N GLU A 342 17.68 -94.81 -64.89
CA GLU A 342 18.73 -94.85 -65.91
C GLU A 342 19.41 -96.23 -66.02
N SER A 343 19.56 -96.94 -64.89
CA SER A 343 20.05 -98.33 -64.90
C SER A 343 18.99 -99.37 -65.32
N ALA A 344 17.70 -99.07 -65.16
CA ALA A 344 16.57 -99.93 -65.50
C ALA A 344 16.06 -99.75 -66.95
N GLY A 345 16.56 -98.74 -67.68
CA GLY A 345 16.29 -98.54 -69.11
C GLY A 345 16.91 -99.60 -70.04
N ARG A 346 17.62 -100.61 -69.52
CA ARG A 346 18.23 -101.68 -70.33
C ARG A 346 17.47 -103.01 -70.38
N LEU A 347 16.37 -103.23 -69.67
CA LEU A 347 15.64 -104.51 -69.76
C LEU A 347 14.11 -104.34 -69.64
N LEU A 348 13.41 -104.89 -70.64
CA LEU A 348 11.98 -104.72 -70.93
C LEU A 348 11.23 -106.08 -70.75
N GLN A 349 9.94 -106.01 -70.40
CA GLN A 349 8.90 -107.08 -70.32
C GLN A 349 8.91 -107.94 -69.03
N VAL A 350 7.82 -108.16 -68.25
CA VAL A 350 6.41 -108.54 -68.54
C VAL A 350 5.46 -107.95 -67.47
N ALA A 351 4.17 -107.86 -67.80
CA ALA A 351 3.06 -107.19 -67.12
C ALA A 351 2.44 -107.91 -65.89
N ASP A 352 1.59 -107.16 -65.17
CA ASP A 352 0.60 -107.57 -64.13
C ASP A 352 0.99 -107.69 -62.64
N SER A 353 1.70 -106.68 -62.13
CA SER A 353 1.50 -106.21 -60.74
C SER A 353 1.71 -104.69 -60.55
N ARG A 354 1.59 -103.91 -61.64
CA ARG A 354 2.10 -102.52 -61.70
C ARG A 354 1.05 -101.42 -61.47
N GLU A 355 -0.24 -101.68 -61.53
CA GLU A 355 -1.25 -100.63 -61.29
C GLU A 355 -1.39 -100.24 -59.81
N LYS A 356 -1.18 -101.15 -58.85
CA LYS A 356 -1.19 -100.80 -57.41
C LYS A 356 0.08 -100.07 -56.96
N GLU A 357 1.21 -100.36 -57.57
CA GLU A 357 2.49 -99.67 -57.31
C GLU A 357 2.50 -98.29 -57.98
N VAL A 358 2.03 -98.16 -59.22
CA VAL A 358 1.93 -96.86 -59.91
C VAL A 358 0.90 -95.94 -59.25
N ALA A 359 -0.29 -96.43 -58.86
CA ALA A 359 -1.27 -95.61 -58.14
C ALA A 359 -0.80 -95.22 -56.73
N LYS A 360 0.03 -96.05 -56.07
CA LYS A 360 0.67 -95.71 -54.80
C LYS A 360 1.77 -94.66 -54.98
N VAL A 361 2.58 -94.78 -56.04
CA VAL A 361 3.59 -93.80 -56.43
C VAL A 361 2.95 -92.48 -56.87
N GLU A 362 1.84 -92.50 -57.60
CA GLU A 362 1.08 -91.30 -58.00
C GLU A 362 0.41 -90.63 -56.80
N LYS A 363 -0.18 -91.40 -55.88
CA LYS A 363 -0.74 -90.86 -54.63
C LYS A 363 0.35 -90.27 -53.73
N GLU A 364 1.50 -90.94 -53.61
CA GLU A 364 2.67 -90.40 -52.93
C GLU A 364 3.24 -89.16 -53.64
N ALA A 365 3.26 -89.12 -54.98
CA ALA A 365 3.69 -87.95 -55.75
C ALA A 365 2.72 -86.76 -55.59
N LEU A 366 1.40 -86.98 -55.58
CA LEU A 366 0.42 -85.95 -55.29
C LEU A 366 0.50 -85.45 -53.84
N GLU A 367 0.70 -86.34 -52.86
CA GLU A 367 0.95 -85.94 -51.47
C GLU A 367 2.27 -85.15 -51.33
N ARG A 368 3.31 -85.47 -52.11
CA ARG A 368 4.57 -84.70 -52.19
C ARG A 368 4.35 -83.31 -52.79
N ILE A 369 3.60 -83.21 -53.89
CA ILE A 369 3.27 -81.91 -54.52
C ILE A 369 2.41 -81.06 -53.56
N ASN A 370 1.45 -81.66 -52.87
CA ASN A 370 0.60 -80.97 -51.90
C ASN A 370 1.41 -80.50 -50.67
N ASN A 371 2.26 -81.35 -50.10
CA ASN A 371 3.13 -80.99 -48.97
C ASN A 371 4.20 -79.94 -49.34
N ALA A 372 4.80 -80.03 -50.53
CA ALA A 372 5.74 -79.02 -51.03
C ALA A 372 5.04 -77.67 -51.30
N SER A 373 3.81 -77.70 -51.81
CA SER A 373 2.99 -76.50 -52.00
C SER A 373 2.62 -75.84 -50.67
N ILE A 374 2.30 -76.63 -49.64
CA ILE A 374 2.06 -76.15 -48.27
C ILE A 374 3.34 -75.53 -47.67
N SER A 375 4.52 -76.13 -47.90
CA SER A 375 5.82 -75.60 -47.47
C SER A 375 6.16 -74.25 -48.14
N PHE A 376 5.93 -74.13 -49.45
CA PHE A 376 6.15 -72.88 -50.18
C PHE A 376 5.24 -71.75 -49.71
N LEU A 377 3.95 -72.04 -49.49
CA LEU A 377 2.99 -71.07 -48.96
C LEU A 377 3.34 -70.66 -47.51
N ALA A 378 3.75 -71.60 -46.67
CA ALA A 378 4.20 -71.32 -45.29
C ALA A 378 5.48 -70.47 -45.26
N LYS A 379 6.44 -70.72 -46.16
CA LYS A 379 7.66 -69.92 -46.30
C LYS A 379 7.36 -68.49 -46.74
N LYS A 380 6.48 -68.33 -47.72
CA LYS A 380 6.02 -67.00 -48.18
C LYS A 380 5.29 -66.23 -47.07
N GLU A 381 4.53 -66.93 -46.23
CA GLU A 381 3.85 -66.34 -45.09
C GLU A 381 4.82 -65.93 -43.96
N VAL A 382 5.86 -66.74 -43.68
CA VAL A 382 6.95 -66.38 -42.78
C VAL A 382 7.74 -65.16 -43.29
N GLU A 383 8.04 -65.10 -44.59
CA GLU A 383 8.68 -63.93 -45.20
C GLU A 383 7.81 -62.67 -45.11
N ARG A 384 6.49 -62.79 -45.33
CA ARG A 384 5.52 -61.70 -45.16
C ARG A 384 5.50 -61.20 -43.72
N LEU A 385 5.32 -62.10 -42.75
CA LEU A 385 5.29 -61.77 -41.32
C LEU A 385 6.63 -61.21 -40.81
N ALA A 386 7.77 -61.68 -41.33
CA ALA A 386 9.08 -61.15 -40.98
C ALA A 386 9.26 -59.71 -41.48
N LYS A 387 8.78 -59.40 -42.69
CA LYS A 387 8.80 -58.04 -43.24
C LYS A 387 7.88 -57.10 -42.46
N GLU A 388 6.66 -57.53 -42.16
CA GLU A 388 5.71 -56.76 -41.34
C GLU A 388 6.25 -56.50 -39.92
N ASN A 389 6.91 -57.49 -39.29
CA ASN A 389 7.56 -57.31 -38.01
C ASN A 389 8.75 -56.33 -38.05
N ALA A 390 9.54 -56.32 -39.14
CA ALA A 390 10.64 -55.37 -39.30
C ALA A 390 10.13 -53.92 -39.41
N GLU A 391 9.05 -53.72 -40.18
CA GLU A 391 8.37 -52.42 -40.30
C GLU A 391 7.75 -51.97 -38.97
N LEU A 392 7.09 -52.88 -38.24
CA LEU A 392 6.55 -52.62 -36.90
C LEU A 392 7.65 -52.29 -35.88
N LYS A 393 8.81 -52.97 -35.91
CA LYS A 393 9.96 -52.67 -35.03
C LYS A 393 10.49 -51.25 -35.26
N LEU A 394 10.60 -50.84 -36.52
CA LEU A 394 11.00 -49.47 -36.89
C LEU A 394 9.99 -48.44 -36.37
N LEU A 395 8.70 -48.67 -36.57
CA LEU A 395 7.63 -47.80 -36.04
C LEU A 395 7.66 -47.70 -34.52
N VAL A 396 7.81 -48.82 -33.80
CA VAL A 396 7.91 -48.84 -32.33
C VAL A 396 9.13 -48.06 -31.85
N SER A 397 10.28 -48.20 -32.50
CA SER A 397 11.50 -47.46 -32.14
C SER A 397 11.40 -45.96 -32.43
N GLY A 398 10.81 -45.58 -33.56
CA GLY A 398 10.55 -44.18 -33.92
C GLY A 398 9.56 -43.53 -32.94
N ASN A 399 8.47 -44.21 -32.61
CA ASN A 399 7.49 -43.73 -31.65
C ASN A 399 8.08 -43.64 -30.24
N ALA A 400 8.93 -44.58 -29.80
CA ALA A 400 9.60 -44.51 -28.50
C ALA A 400 10.49 -43.28 -28.35
N THR A 401 11.30 -42.96 -29.37
CA THR A 401 12.14 -41.74 -29.36
C THR A 401 11.32 -40.45 -29.43
N ALA A 402 10.20 -40.43 -30.15
CA ALA A 402 9.27 -39.30 -30.14
C ALA A 402 8.63 -39.11 -28.76
N LEU A 403 8.28 -40.21 -28.07
CA LEU A 403 7.70 -40.21 -26.73
C LEU A 403 8.68 -39.69 -25.68
N GLU A 404 9.96 -40.02 -25.79
CA GLU A 404 11.01 -39.48 -24.92
C GLU A 404 11.18 -37.96 -25.12
N ARG A 405 11.16 -37.48 -26.36
CA ARG A 405 11.23 -36.03 -26.65
C ARG A 405 10.00 -35.29 -26.13
N ALA A 406 8.81 -35.83 -26.33
CA ALA A 406 7.57 -35.26 -25.81
C ALA A 406 7.57 -35.24 -24.27
N ALA A 407 8.00 -36.33 -23.61
CA ALA A 407 8.14 -36.38 -22.16
C ALA A 407 9.19 -35.38 -21.63
N ALA A 408 10.28 -35.14 -22.36
CA ALA A 408 11.27 -34.12 -22.01
C ALA A 408 10.69 -32.70 -22.13
N ALA A 409 9.90 -32.42 -23.17
CA ALA A 409 9.20 -31.14 -23.34
C ALA A 409 8.20 -30.89 -22.20
N THR A 410 7.41 -31.89 -21.81
CA THR A 410 6.48 -31.78 -20.67
C THR A 410 7.21 -31.58 -19.34
N ARG A 411 8.38 -32.21 -19.13
CA ARG A 411 9.22 -31.94 -17.94
C ARG A 411 9.73 -30.51 -17.92
N GLN A 412 10.11 -29.96 -19.07
CA GLN A 412 10.54 -28.57 -19.19
C GLN A 412 9.39 -27.60 -18.86
N GLU A 413 8.17 -27.88 -19.31
CA GLU A 413 6.99 -27.08 -19.00
C GLU A 413 6.63 -27.13 -17.50
N LYS A 414 6.70 -28.32 -16.89
CA LYS A 414 6.54 -28.50 -15.44
C LYS A 414 7.57 -27.71 -14.64
N ALA A 415 8.85 -27.78 -15.01
CA ALA A 415 9.90 -26.98 -14.38
C ALA A 415 9.65 -25.46 -14.54
N GLY A 416 9.11 -25.05 -15.69
CA GLY A 416 8.67 -23.67 -15.94
C GLY A 416 7.51 -23.23 -15.07
N ARG A 417 6.54 -24.12 -14.78
CA ARG A 417 5.42 -23.89 -13.85
C ARG A 417 5.93 -23.77 -12.41
N ASP A 418 6.77 -24.71 -11.95
CA ASP A 418 7.34 -24.70 -10.61
C ASP A 418 8.18 -23.45 -10.34
N LYS A 419 8.82 -22.90 -11.37
CA LYS A 419 9.53 -21.62 -11.28
C LYS A 419 8.56 -20.45 -11.10
N ALA A 420 7.50 -20.39 -11.90
CA ALA A 420 6.48 -19.34 -11.79
C ALA A 420 5.73 -19.39 -10.45
N GLU A 421 5.49 -20.58 -9.91
CA GLU A 421 4.85 -20.79 -8.60
C GLU A 421 5.75 -20.32 -7.45
N ARG A 422 7.07 -20.58 -7.53
CA ARG A 422 8.06 -20.02 -6.59
C ARG A 422 8.15 -18.50 -6.67
N GLU A 423 8.17 -17.93 -7.88
CA GLU A 423 8.15 -16.47 -8.08
C GLU A 423 6.87 -15.85 -7.51
N LEU A 424 5.71 -16.46 -7.70
CA LEU A 424 4.44 -16.02 -7.11
C LEU A 424 4.46 -16.07 -5.58
N GLN A 425 5.02 -17.14 -5.00
CA GLN A 425 5.13 -17.30 -3.55
C GLN A 425 6.04 -16.22 -2.95
N GLN A 426 7.21 -15.98 -3.56
CA GLN A 426 8.12 -14.91 -3.17
C GLN A 426 7.47 -13.52 -3.32
N LEU A 427 6.63 -13.34 -4.36
CA LEU A 427 5.87 -12.10 -4.54
C LEU A 427 4.84 -11.91 -3.42
N LYS A 428 4.08 -12.96 -3.06
CA LYS A 428 3.10 -12.91 -1.95
C LYS A 428 3.77 -12.60 -0.62
N GLU A 429 4.93 -13.19 -0.35
CA GLU A 429 5.74 -12.90 0.83
C GLU A 429 6.26 -11.46 0.82
N THR A 430 6.68 -10.96 -0.35
CA THR A 430 7.11 -9.55 -0.52
C THR A 430 5.95 -8.57 -0.34
N VAL A 431 4.76 -8.89 -0.86
CA VAL A 431 3.54 -8.09 -0.67
C VAL A 431 3.12 -8.09 0.79
N SER A 432 3.09 -9.26 1.43
CA SER A 432 2.78 -9.39 2.86
C SER A 432 3.81 -8.67 3.72
N GLY A 433 5.10 -8.78 3.41
CA GLY A 433 6.19 -8.07 4.07
C GLY A 433 6.14 -6.56 3.84
N SER A 434 5.81 -6.11 2.62
CA SER A 434 5.62 -4.70 2.29
C SER A 434 4.39 -4.13 3.00
N GLN A 435 3.30 -4.88 3.06
CA GLN A 435 2.09 -4.54 3.80
C GLN A 435 2.38 -4.47 5.30
N THR A 436 3.12 -5.43 5.86
CA THR A 436 3.54 -5.40 7.27
C THR A 436 4.48 -4.22 7.56
N ALA A 437 5.43 -3.93 6.66
CA ALA A 437 6.31 -2.77 6.76
C ALA A 437 5.56 -1.45 6.54
N LEU A 438 4.47 -1.47 5.78
CA LEU A 438 3.58 -0.34 5.59
C LEU A 438 2.78 -0.07 6.85
N GLU A 439 2.19 -1.09 7.45
CA GLU A 439 1.48 -1.03 8.73
C GLU A 439 2.38 -0.58 9.88
N ARG A 440 3.67 -0.95 9.86
CA ARG A 440 4.66 -0.42 10.81
C ARG A 440 5.00 1.05 10.60
N ARG A 441 5.00 1.52 9.35
CA ARG A 441 5.28 2.92 9.00
C ARG A 441 4.06 3.83 9.17
N HIS A 442 2.85 3.25 9.14
CA HIS A 442 1.54 3.93 9.10
C HIS A 442 0.49 3.18 9.95
N PRO A 443 0.66 3.12 11.28
CA PRO A 443 -0.15 2.26 12.14
C PRO A 443 -1.61 2.74 12.27
N ASP A 444 -1.85 4.05 12.29
CA ASP A 444 -3.19 4.62 12.43
C ASP A 444 -4.01 4.53 11.14
N GLU A 445 -3.37 4.71 9.98
CA GLU A 445 -4.00 4.56 8.67
C GLU A 445 -4.40 3.10 8.40
N ALA A 446 -3.55 2.15 8.79
CA ALA A 446 -3.86 0.73 8.71
C ALA A 446 -4.97 0.30 9.69
N ARG A 447 -5.05 0.93 10.87
CA ARG A 447 -6.14 0.71 11.83
C ARG A 447 -7.48 1.19 11.25
N LEU A 448 -7.52 2.41 10.70
CA LEU A 448 -8.70 2.98 10.05
C LEU A 448 -9.22 2.12 8.89
N ILE A 449 -8.33 1.64 8.02
CA ILE A 449 -8.71 0.77 6.90
C ILE A 449 -9.30 -0.56 7.41
N ARG A 450 -8.71 -1.15 8.46
CA ARG A 450 -9.21 -2.40 9.06
C ARG A 450 -10.57 -2.23 9.72
N GLU A 451 -10.73 -1.20 10.55
CA GLU A 451 -11.97 -0.88 11.25
C GLU A 451 -13.11 -0.62 10.26
N MET A 452 -12.82 0.02 9.12
CA MET A 452 -13.81 0.28 8.07
C MET A 452 -14.22 -0.96 7.27
N VAL A 453 -13.28 -1.88 6.97
CA VAL A 453 -13.58 -3.15 6.28
C VAL A 453 -14.41 -4.08 7.15
N SER A 454 -14.24 -4.04 8.48
CA SER A 454 -15.01 -4.85 9.42
C SER A 454 -16.47 -4.46 9.58
N ILE A 455 -16.88 -3.24 9.21
CA ILE A 455 -18.23 -2.76 9.53
C ILE A 455 -19.30 -3.27 8.54
N GLN A 456 -18.98 -3.68 7.30
CA GLN A 456 -19.93 -4.25 6.30
C GLN A 456 -21.38 -3.67 6.33
N ILE A 457 -21.56 -2.38 6.55
CA ILE A 457 -22.89 -1.74 6.48
C ILE A 457 -23.16 -1.37 5.02
N THR A 458 -24.08 -2.10 4.39
CA THR A 458 -24.47 -1.93 2.98
C THR A 458 -25.54 -0.86 2.75
N ASN A 459 -26.18 -0.36 3.82
CA ASN A 459 -27.22 0.66 3.75
C ASN A 459 -26.69 2.06 4.14
N PRO A 460 -26.63 3.02 3.19
CA PRO A 460 -26.09 4.37 3.42
C PRO A 460 -26.79 5.16 4.54
N GLU A 461 -28.11 5.04 4.68
CA GLU A 461 -28.88 5.80 5.68
C GLU A 461 -28.58 5.34 7.12
N TRP A 462 -28.26 4.07 7.29
CA TRP A 462 -27.88 3.49 8.58
C TRP A 462 -26.45 3.90 8.96
N GLN A 463 -25.60 4.05 7.96
CA GLN A 463 -24.26 4.62 8.11
C GLN A 463 -24.33 6.06 8.62
N ASP A 464 -25.18 6.90 8.03
CA ASP A 464 -25.35 8.30 8.43
C ASP A 464 -25.91 8.41 9.87
N CYS A 465 -26.91 7.58 10.22
CA CYS A 465 -27.49 7.58 11.57
C CYS A 465 -26.49 7.19 12.66
N ILE A 466 -25.65 6.17 12.40
CA ILE A 466 -24.59 5.74 13.33
C ILE A 466 -23.50 6.81 13.47
N LEU A 467 -23.08 7.42 12.35
CA LEU A 467 -21.96 8.35 12.32
C LEU A 467 -22.33 9.75 12.84
N ASP A 468 -23.61 10.13 12.84
CA ASP A 468 -24.07 11.36 13.50
C ASP A 468 -24.29 11.21 15.02
N GLY A 469 -23.96 10.03 15.58
CA GLY A 469 -24.17 9.69 17.00
C GLY A 469 -25.62 9.29 17.32
N GLY A 470 -26.41 9.00 16.31
CA GLY A 470 -27.77 8.48 16.44
C GLY A 470 -27.79 7.02 16.89
N VAL A 471 -28.94 6.58 17.40
CA VAL A 471 -29.19 5.20 17.81
C VAL A 471 -30.07 4.54 16.76
N LEU A 472 -29.56 3.50 16.09
CA LEU A 472 -30.38 2.70 15.18
C LEU A 472 -31.29 1.80 16.00
N ARG A 473 -32.60 2.07 15.91
CA ARG A 473 -33.64 1.22 16.48
C ARG A 473 -34.18 0.32 15.39
N LEU A 474 -33.77 -0.94 15.39
CA LEU A 474 -34.30 -1.92 14.45
C LEU A 474 -35.65 -2.41 14.97
N LYS A 475 -36.70 -2.26 14.15
CA LYS A 475 -38.02 -2.80 14.49
C LYS A 475 -37.93 -4.32 14.57
N PRO A 476 -38.55 -4.96 15.57
CA PRO A 476 -38.54 -6.39 15.73
C PRO A 476 -39.10 -7.05 14.47
N TYR A 477 -38.26 -7.87 13.84
CA TYR A 477 -38.66 -8.67 12.69
C TYR A 477 -39.25 -9.98 13.18
N ALA A 478 -40.40 -10.39 12.65
CA ALA A 478 -41.06 -11.63 13.03
C ALA A 478 -40.16 -12.83 12.66
N PHE A 479 -39.40 -13.30 13.64
CA PHE A 479 -38.45 -14.39 13.44
C PHE A 479 -39.15 -15.73 13.62
N THR A 480 -38.78 -16.70 12.77
CA THR A 480 -39.27 -18.06 12.87
C THR A 480 -38.15 -18.91 13.47
N ASP A 481 -38.44 -19.62 14.56
CA ASP A 481 -37.45 -20.48 15.20
C ASP A 481 -36.91 -21.50 14.17
N PRO A 482 -35.59 -21.51 13.87
CA PRO A 482 -35.02 -22.39 12.86
C PRO A 482 -35.19 -23.88 13.16
N ALA A 483 -35.31 -24.26 14.44
CA ALA A 483 -35.44 -25.64 14.87
C ALA A 483 -36.90 -26.12 14.87
N THR A 484 -37.83 -25.26 15.26
CA THR A 484 -39.26 -25.65 15.40
C THR A 484 -40.15 -25.15 14.27
N ARG A 485 -39.65 -24.26 13.40
CA ARG A 485 -40.37 -23.57 12.32
C ARG A 485 -41.64 -22.84 12.75
N LYS A 486 -41.81 -22.59 14.05
CA LYS A 486 -42.93 -21.81 14.58
C LYS A 486 -42.53 -20.34 14.72
N ARG A 487 -43.50 -19.45 14.47
CA ARG A 487 -43.34 -18.01 14.67
C ARG A 487 -43.11 -17.74 16.15
N ILE A 488 -42.02 -17.04 16.49
CA ILE A 488 -41.74 -16.66 17.87
C ILE A 488 -42.79 -15.63 18.30
N PRO A 489 -43.47 -15.81 19.45
CA PRO A 489 -44.48 -14.86 19.93
C PRO A 489 -43.89 -13.45 20.09
N ASP A 490 -44.67 -12.43 19.76
CA ASP A 490 -44.21 -11.03 19.72
C ASP A 490 -43.70 -10.53 21.10
N GLU A 491 -44.11 -11.20 22.18
CA GLU A 491 -43.67 -11.01 23.57
C GLU A 491 -42.15 -11.22 23.78
N TYR A 492 -41.50 -12.00 22.91
CA TYR A 492 -40.07 -12.32 22.97
C TYR A 492 -39.23 -11.54 21.94
N CYS A 493 -39.88 -10.74 21.09
CA CYS A 493 -39.21 -9.92 20.08
C CYS A 493 -38.97 -8.52 20.65
N GLN A 494 -37.78 -8.28 21.21
CA GLN A 494 -37.43 -6.98 21.77
C GLN A 494 -36.79 -6.06 20.72
N ASP A 495 -37.06 -4.76 20.84
CA ASP A 495 -36.38 -3.72 20.08
C ASP A 495 -34.87 -3.83 20.33
N THR A 496 -34.09 -3.95 19.26
CA THR A 496 -32.63 -3.97 19.36
C THR A 496 -32.10 -2.59 19.02
N GLU A 497 -31.47 -1.94 19.99
CA GLU A 497 -30.80 -0.66 19.82
C GLU A 497 -29.32 -0.90 19.53
N ILE A 498 -28.86 -0.50 18.34
CA ILE A 498 -27.44 -0.52 17.99
C ILE A 498 -26.92 0.90 18.14
N LYS A 499 -26.01 1.07 19.10
CA LYS A 499 -25.29 2.32 19.35
C LYS A 499 -23.80 2.04 19.20
N VAL A 500 -23.12 2.80 18.34
CA VAL A 500 -21.65 2.80 18.30
C VAL A 500 -21.16 3.70 19.42
N GLU A 501 -20.22 3.21 20.23
CA GLU A 501 -19.52 4.04 21.21
C GLU A 501 -18.52 4.94 20.47
N GLY A 502 -18.91 6.21 20.28
CA GLY A 502 -18.12 7.25 19.61
C GLY A 502 -18.97 8.11 18.69
N GLU A 503 -18.86 9.44 18.77
CA GLU A 503 -19.58 10.37 17.89
C GLU A 503 -18.83 10.49 16.55
N GLY A 504 -19.40 10.02 15.44
CA GLY A 504 -18.78 10.13 14.11
C GLY A 504 -18.70 11.57 13.55
N LYS A 505 -19.07 12.59 14.35
CA LYS A 505 -18.73 14.00 14.12
C LYS A 505 -17.22 14.27 14.15
N ASP A 506 -16.45 13.39 14.77
CA ASP A 506 -14.98 13.43 14.80
C ASP A 506 -14.32 12.56 13.72
N SER A 507 -15.11 11.93 12.85
CA SER A 507 -14.55 11.19 11.72
C SER A 507 -13.84 12.15 10.77
N PHE A 508 -12.73 11.69 10.20
CA PHE A 508 -11.91 12.38 9.19
C PHE A 508 -12.75 13.05 8.07
N ILE A 509 -13.91 12.47 7.76
CA ILE A 509 -14.79 12.93 6.68
C ILE A 509 -15.68 14.11 7.11
N SER A 510 -16.11 14.15 8.38
CA SER A 510 -16.79 15.30 8.99
C SER A 510 -15.91 16.55 9.00
N ILE A 511 -14.61 16.37 9.27
CA ILE A 511 -13.59 17.44 9.27
C ILE A 511 -13.39 18.05 7.87
N CYS A 512 -13.60 17.28 6.81
CA CYS A 512 -13.45 17.73 5.42
C CYS A 512 -14.72 18.39 4.83
N GLY A 513 -15.82 18.50 5.59
CA GLY A 513 -17.07 19.11 5.13
C GLY A 513 -17.74 18.36 3.97
N LYS A 514 -17.42 17.07 3.78
CA LYS A 514 -18.02 16.19 2.77
C LYS A 514 -18.91 15.15 3.45
N ARG A 515 -20.02 14.75 2.82
CA ARG A 515 -20.79 13.58 3.30
C ARG A 515 -19.95 12.33 3.08
N ILE A 516 -20.04 11.38 4.01
CA ILE A 516 -19.30 10.10 3.97
C ILE A 516 -19.64 9.32 2.69
N ALA A 517 -20.93 9.27 2.35
CA ALA A 517 -21.40 8.71 1.09
C ALA A 517 -20.84 9.41 -0.16
N ASP A 518 -20.52 10.71 -0.11
CA ASP A 518 -19.97 11.47 -1.24
C ASP A 518 -18.45 11.31 -1.36
N PHE A 519 -17.74 11.22 -0.22
CA PHE A 519 -16.33 10.84 -0.17
C PHE A 519 -16.12 9.42 -0.73
N PHE A 520 -16.94 8.47 -0.29
CA PHE A 520 -16.89 7.11 -0.83
C PHE A 520 -17.43 7.01 -2.25
N ARG A 521 -18.46 7.78 -2.66
CA ARG A 521 -18.85 7.86 -4.07
C ARG A 521 -17.72 8.39 -4.94
N GLU A 522 -16.95 9.38 -4.51
CA GLU A 522 -15.82 9.90 -5.28
C GLU A 522 -14.67 8.88 -5.36
N ILE A 523 -14.36 8.18 -4.27
CA ILE A 523 -13.35 7.11 -4.26
C ILE A 523 -13.82 5.93 -5.11
N TRP A 524 -15.05 5.46 -4.92
CA TRP A 524 -15.64 4.38 -5.73
C TRP A 524 -15.86 4.79 -7.18
N ALA A 525 -16.16 6.05 -7.50
CA ALA A 525 -16.21 6.54 -8.87
C ALA A 525 -14.82 6.57 -9.50
N LYS A 526 -13.76 6.90 -8.75
CA LYS A 526 -12.37 6.82 -9.22
C LYS A 526 -11.90 5.38 -9.39
N VAL A 527 -12.24 4.50 -8.45
CA VAL A 527 -11.97 3.06 -8.52
C VAL A 527 -12.77 2.42 -9.66
N ALA A 528 -14.05 2.74 -9.82
CA ALA A 528 -14.90 2.29 -10.92
C ALA A 528 -14.49 2.90 -12.27
N ALA A 529 -14.00 4.14 -12.31
CA ALA A 529 -13.42 4.72 -13.52
C ALA A 529 -12.09 4.05 -13.87
N ALA A 530 -11.24 3.74 -12.89
CA ALA A 530 -9.99 3.00 -13.10
C ALA A 530 -10.26 1.55 -13.56
N LEU A 531 -11.24 0.88 -12.95
CA LEU A 531 -11.70 -0.45 -13.33
C LEU A 531 -12.43 -0.44 -14.68
N GLY A 532 -13.22 0.60 -14.98
CA GLY A 532 -13.94 0.76 -16.24
C GLY A 532 -13.03 1.16 -17.41
N LEU A 533 -12.00 1.98 -17.17
CA LEU A 533 -10.90 2.22 -18.12
C LEU A 533 -10.16 0.92 -18.41
N LYS A 534 -9.92 0.08 -17.40
CA LYS A 534 -9.29 -1.23 -17.55
C LYS A 534 -10.18 -2.22 -18.31
N GLN A 535 -11.48 -2.26 -18.03
CA GLN A 535 -12.45 -3.08 -18.76
C GLN A 535 -12.60 -2.63 -20.22
N ARG A 536 -12.65 -1.32 -20.49
CA ARG A 536 -12.67 -0.78 -21.87
C ARG A 536 -11.37 -1.08 -22.61
N GLN A 537 -10.21 -0.98 -21.95
CA GLN A 537 -8.93 -1.35 -22.54
C GLN A 537 -8.83 -2.87 -22.79
N GLU A 538 -9.41 -3.71 -21.94
CA GLU A 538 -9.51 -5.17 -22.14
C GLU A 538 -10.53 -5.54 -23.24
N GLU A 539 -11.66 -4.84 -23.33
CA GLU A 539 -12.66 -4.99 -24.41
C GLU A 539 -12.14 -4.48 -25.75
N GLU A 540 -11.42 -3.37 -25.79
CA GLU A 540 -10.76 -2.85 -27.00
C GLU A 540 -9.65 -3.82 -27.44
N LYS A 541 -8.87 -4.36 -26.52
CA LYS A 541 -7.89 -5.43 -26.82
C LYS A 541 -8.56 -6.71 -27.31
N ARG A 542 -9.71 -7.09 -26.76
CA ARG A 542 -10.51 -8.23 -27.24
C ARG A 542 -11.09 -7.98 -28.64
N LYS A 543 -11.67 -6.79 -28.89
CA LYS A 543 -12.21 -6.39 -30.20
C LYS A 543 -11.11 -6.31 -31.27
N GLN A 544 -9.91 -5.84 -30.91
CA GLN A 544 -8.74 -5.86 -31.80
C GLN A 544 -8.21 -7.27 -32.06
N GLN A 545 -8.43 -8.23 -31.14
CA GLN A 545 -8.10 -9.64 -31.35
C GLN A 545 -9.16 -10.39 -32.18
N THR A 546 -10.45 -10.05 -32.09
CA THR A 546 -11.52 -10.65 -32.91
C THR A 546 -11.68 -10.02 -34.31
N GLN A 547 -11.08 -8.86 -34.59
CA GLN A 547 -11.15 -8.20 -35.90
C GLN A 547 -9.96 -8.45 -36.85
N LYS A 548 -9.06 -9.41 -36.58
CA LYS A 548 -8.09 -9.82 -37.60
C LYS A 548 -8.76 -10.74 -38.63
N PRO A 549 -8.91 -10.33 -39.90
CA PRO A 549 -9.41 -11.21 -40.95
C PRO A 549 -8.32 -12.21 -41.33
N ASP A 550 -8.75 -13.46 -41.50
CA ASP A 550 -7.99 -14.55 -42.08
C ASP A 550 -7.58 -14.18 -43.52
N ILE A 551 -6.29 -13.99 -43.76
CA ILE A 551 -5.75 -13.88 -45.13
C ILE A 551 -4.62 -14.89 -45.23
N GLY A 552 -4.95 -15.98 -45.92
CA GLY A 552 -4.09 -17.13 -46.16
C GLY A 552 -2.79 -16.78 -46.89
N GLN A 553 -1.74 -17.52 -46.54
CA GLN A 553 -0.48 -17.52 -47.26
C GLN A 553 -0.54 -18.53 -48.40
N THR A 554 -0.65 -18.04 -49.63
CA THR A 554 -0.31 -18.80 -50.83
C THR A 554 1.21 -18.87 -50.94
N GLN A 555 1.75 -20.09 -50.97
CA GLN A 555 3.17 -20.37 -51.21
C GLN A 555 3.53 -20.12 -52.69
N GLU A 556 4.59 -19.36 -52.96
CA GLU A 556 5.28 -19.35 -54.27
C GLU A 556 6.59 -20.17 -54.19
N PRO A 557 6.94 -20.97 -55.21
CA PRO A 557 8.15 -21.80 -55.23
C PRO A 557 9.36 -21.07 -55.86
N PRO A 558 10.60 -21.56 -55.65
CA PRO A 558 11.81 -20.81 -55.98
C PRO A 558 12.16 -20.92 -57.48
N LYS A 559 12.42 -19.77 -58.13
CA LYS A 559 12.91 -19.71 -59.51
C LYS A 559 14.43 -19.68 -59.59
N LYS A 560 14.96 -20.61 -60.39
CA LYS A 560 16.34 -20.79 -60.80
C LYS A 560 16.88 -19.56 -61.56
N SER A 561 18.13 -19.21 -61.28
CA SER A 561 18.94 -18.29 -62.06
C SER A 561 19.32 -18.87 -63.43
N ARG A 562 19.09 -18.11 -64.51
CA ARG A 562 19.98 -17.97 -65.68
C ARG A 562 19.37 -17.03 -66.72
N GLY A 563 20.18 -16.14 -67.28
CA GLY A 563 19.97 -15.64 -68.66
C GLY A 563 19.69 -14.15 -68.84
N MET A 564 20.75 -13.35 -68.77
CA MET A 564 21.18 -12.32 -69.74
C MET A 564 20.20 -11.75 -70.81
N ARG A 565 20.38 -10.43 -71.01
CA ARG A 565 20.06 -9.56 -72.18
C ARG A 565 18.58 -9.17 -72.29
N ARG A 566 18.21 -7.90 -72.47
CA ARG A 566 18.91 -6.73 -73.01
C ARG A 566 18.34 -5.46 -72.39
#